data_AF-A0A8J9X6S5-F1
#
_entry.id   AF-A0A8J9X6S5-F1
#
_cell.length_a   1.000
_cell.length_b   1.000
_cell.length_c   1.000
_cell.angle_alpha   90.00
_cell.angle_beta   90.00
_cell.angle_gamma   90.00
#
_symmetry.space_group_name_H-M   'P 1'
#
loop_
_entity.id
_entity.type
_entity.pdbx_description
1 polymer ?
#
loop_
_entity_poly.entity_id
_entity_poly.type
_entity_poly.pdbx_seq_one_letter_code
_entity_poly.pdbx_strand_id
1 'polypeptide(L)'
;PVKIEPKVFFANERTFLAWMHLSVVLAGASIAILAFTEDNNPFSQLYGVILLPVAISFIVYSMYQYARRANMIRHRHPGPYEDTVGPVVLGIMLMVSIVAQFSLKLYSMIEA
;
A
#
# COMPACT_ATOMS: atom_id res chain seq x y z
N PRO A 1 -33.16 -18.11 0.84
CA PRO A 1 -31.75 -18.07 1.32
C PRO A 1 -30.83 -17.74 0.15
N VAL A 2 -30.04 -16.67 0.21
CA VAL A 2 -29.17 -16.25 -0.91
C VAL A 2 -28.05 -17.28 -1.07
N LYS A 3 -27.95 -17.88 -2.25
CA LYS A 3 -26.93 -18.86 -2.61
C LYS A 3 -25.61 -18.09 -2.78
N ILE A 4 -24.64 -18.34 -1.90
CA ILE A 4 -23.31 -17.74 -2.03
C ILE A 4 -22.61 -18.47 -3.17
N GLU A 5 -22.40 -17.78 -4.28
CA GLU A 5 -21.67 -18.37 -5.40
C GLU A 5 -20.17 -18.39 -5.08
N PRO A 6 -19.45 -19.50 -5.32
CA PRO A 6 -18.00 -19.58 -5.07
C PRO A 6 -17.21 -18.46 -5.75
N LYS A 7 -17.74 -17.92 -6.86
CA LYS A 7 -17.14 -16.81 -7.62
C LYS A 7 -16.92 -15.55 -6.78
N VAL A 8 -17.74 -15.27 -5.75
CA VAL A 8 -17.55 -14.07 -4.92
C VAL A 8 -16.33 -14.19 -4.01
N PHE A 9 -16.00 -15.41 -3.57
CA PHE A 9 -14.84 -15.66 -2.73
C PHE A 9 -13.55 -15.52 -3.56
N PHE A 10 -13.50 -16.17 -4.72
CA PHE A 10 -12.38 -16.04 -5.66
C PHE A 10 -12.19 -14.61 -6.16
N ALA A 11 -13.27 -13.85 -6.35
CA ALA A 11 -13.17 -12.44 -6.70
C ALA A 11 -12.50 -11.61 -5.58
N ASN A 12 -12.83 -11.88 -4.32
CA ASN A 12 -12.22 -11.21 -3.17
C ASN A 12 -10.73 -11.55 -3.04
N GLU A 13 -10.36 -12.83 -3.17
CA GLU A 13 -8.96 -13.28 -3.16
C GLU A 13 -8.13 -12.61 -4.25
N ARG A 14 -8.65 -12.55 -5.48
CA ARG A 14 -7.96 -11.85 -6.59
C ARG A 14 -7.71 -10.38 -6.26
N THR A 15 -8.69 -9.68 -5.70
CA THR A 15 -8.48 -8.28 -5.29
C THR A 15 -7.45 -8.17 -4.18
N PHE A 16 -7.49 -9.05 -3.18
CA PHE A 16 -6.50 -9.09 -2.11
C PHE A 16 -5.08 -9.31 -2.64
N LEU A 17 -4.90 -10.28 -3.54
CA LEU A 17 -3.60 -10.57 -4.16
C LEU A 17 -3.09 -9.39 -4.98
N ALA A 18 -3.96 -8.67 -5.69
CA ALA A 18 -3.57 -7.46 -6.41
C ALA A 18 -3.07 -6.35 -5.48
N TRP A 19 -3.76 -6.11 -4.36
CA TRP A 19 -3.32 -5.14 -3.34
C TRP A 19 -2.00 -5.59 -2.69
N MET A 20 -1.87 -6.86 -2.33
CA MET A 20 -0.65 -7.41 -1.74
C MET A 20 0.55 -7.31 -2.68
N HIS A 21 0.37 -7.65 -3.96
CA HIS A 21 1.40 -7.53 -4.98
C HIS A 21 1.93 -6.09 -5.07
N LEU A 22 1.03 -5.10 -5.11
CA LEU A 22 1.43 -3.69 -5.13
C LEU A 22 2.26 -3.33 -3.88
N SER A 23 1.83 -3.75 -2.69
CA SER A 23 2.57 -3.49 -1.45
C SER A 23 3.98 -4.10 -1.46
N VAL A 24 4.12 -5.33 -1.96
CA VAL A 24 5.41 -6.03 -2.05
C VAL A 24 6.34 -5.33 -3.04
N VAL A 25 5.82 -4.86 -4.18
CA VAL A 25 6.60 -4.08 -5.15
C VAL A 25 7.10 -2.77 -4.51
N LEU A 26 6.25 -2.06 -3.77
CA LEU A 26 6.65 -0.83 -3.06
C LEU A 26 7.71 -1.10 -1.98
N ALA A 27 7.54 -2.16 -1.20
CA ALA A 27 8.53 -2.56 -0.20
C ALA A 27 9.87 -2.94 -0.85
N GLY A 28 9.83 -3.71 -1.93
CA GLY A 28 11.02 -4.10 -2.69
C GLY A 28 11.75 -2.90 -3.28
N ALA A 29 11.01 -1.93 -3.84
CA ALA A 29 11.59 -0.68 -4.33
C ALA A 29 12.29 0.10 -3.22
N SER A 30 11.67 0.19 -2.04
CA SER A 30 12.22 0.86 -0.86
C SER A 30 13.55 0.22 -0.41
N ILE A 31 13.57 -1.12 -0.32
CA ILE A 31 14.75 -1.88 0.07
C ILE A 31 15.86 -1.75 -0.98
N ALA A 32 15.51 -1.81 -2.27
CA ALA A 32 16.47 -1.63 -3.35
C ALA A 32 17.15 -0.25 -3.27
N ILE A 33 16.37 0.82 -3.04
CA ILE A 33 16.90 2.18 -2.86
C ILE A 33 17.87 2.24 -1.67
N LEU A 34 17.51 1.62 -0.55
CA LEU A 34 18.38 1.56 0.64
C LEU A 34 19.67 0.78 0.37
N ALA A 35 19.60 -0.30 -0.41
CA ALA A 35 20.76 -1.12 -0.75
C ALA A 35 21.77 -0.41 -1.66
N PHE A 36 21.32 0.55 -2.48
CA PHE A 36 22.18 1.33 -3.39
C PHE A 36 22.58 2.70 -2.82
N THR A 37 22.21 3.03 -1.59
CA THR A 37 22.60 4.29 -0.96
C THR A 37 23.94 4.15 -0.27
N GLU A 38 24.94 4.94 -0.67
CA GLU A 38 26.23 5.02 0.02
C GLU A 38 26.11 5.84 1.32
N ASP A 39 26.77 5.37 2.39
CA ASP A 39 26.71 5.90 3.77
C ASP A 39 27.20 7.36 3.94
N ASN A 40 27.62 8.03 2.87
CA ASN A 40 28.24 9.34 2.96
C ASN A 40 27.24 10.48 3.21
N ASN A 41 25.94 10.28 2.98
CA ASN A 41 24.92 11.32 3.16
C ASN A 41 23.67 10.84 3.93
N PRO A 42 23.37 11.40 5.12
CA PRO A 42 22.20 11.01 5.91
C PRO A 42 20.87 11.27 5.19
N PHE A 43 20.83 12.26 4.29
CA PHE A 43 19.65 12.57 3.48
C PHE A 43 19.30 11.47 2.46
N SER A 44 20.30 10.76 1.92
CA SER A 44 20.07 9.69 0.95
C SER A 44 19.48 8.45 1.64
N GLN A 45 19.87 8.19 2.89
CA GLN A 45 19.30 7.09 3.68
C GLN A 45 17.83 7.36 4.04
N LEU A 46 17.49 8.62 4.36
CA LEU A 46 16.12 9.01 4.70
C LEU A 46 15.15 8.82 3.52
N TYR A 47 15.62 9.06 2.29
CA TYR A 47 14.85 8.86 1.07
C TYR A 47 14.35 7.41 0.93
N GLY A 48 15.21 6.42 1.19
CA GLY A 48 14.84 5.00 1.10
C GLY A 48 13.94 4.52 2.23
N VAL A 49 13.95 5.17 3.40
CA VAL A 49 13.12 4.79 4.55
C VAL A 49 11.68 5.29 4.42
N ILE A 50 11.44 6.41 3.73
CA ILE A 50 10.11 7.02 3.61
C ILE A 50 9.09 6.13 2.90
N LEU A 51 9.53 5.26 1.98
CA LEU A 51 8.63 4.39 1.22
C LEU A 51 8.21 3.12 2.02
N LEU A 52 8.99 2.70 3.02
CA LEU A 52 8.68 1.55 3.88
C LEU A 52 7.33 1.68 4.64
N PRO A 53 7.06 2.76 5.40
CA PRO A 53 5.79 2.89 6.14
C PRO A 53 4.57 2.95 5.20
N VAL A 54 4.73 3.45 3.98
CA VAL A 54 3.69 3.44 2.95
C VAL A 54 3.40 2.00 2.52
N ALA A 55 4.45 1.23 2.20
CA ALA A 55 4.29 -0.17 1.82
C ALA A 55 3.59 -0.97 2.93
N ILE A 56 3.97 -0.77 4.20
CA ILE A 56 3.32 -1.40 5.35
C ILE A 56 1.83 -1.03 5.43
N SER A 57 1.49 0.25 5.18
CA SER A 57 0.11 0.73 5.21
C SER A 57 -0.75 0.07 4.12
N PHE A 58 -0.20 -0.14 2.92
CA PHE A 58 -0.86 -0.91 1.86
C PHE A 58 -1.06 -2.39 2.25
N ILE A 59 -0.09 -3.03 2.92
CA ILE A 59 -0.23 -4.41 3.45
C ILE A 59 -1.38 -4.47 4.45
N VAL A 60 -1.36 -3.60 5.47
CA VAL A 60 -2.37 -3.58 6.53
C VAL A 60 -3.78 -3.35 5.97
N TYR A 61 -3.91 -2.39 5.05
CA TYR A 61 -5.18 -2.13 4.38
C TYR A 61 -5.69 -3.32 3.57
N SER A 62 -4.81 -3.98 2.80
CA SER A 62 -5.18 -5.16 2.01
C SER A 62 -5.74 -6.28 2.88
N MET A 63 -5.11 -6.53 4.03
CA MET A 63 -5.56 -7.52 5.01
C MET A 63 -6.89 -7.12 5.66
N TYR A 64 -7.02 -5.86 6.08
CA TYR A 64 -8.25 -5.34 6.66
C TYR A 64 -9.44 -5.47 5.71
N GLN A 65 -9.26 -5.08 4.44
CA GLN A 65 -10.30 -5.15 3.43
C GLN A 65 -10.70 -6.61 3.12
N TYR A 66 -9.72 -7.52 3.03
CA TYR A 66 -9.98 -8.94 2.87
C TYR A 66 -10.81 -9.50 4.04
N ALA A 67 -10.40 -9.22 5.29
CA ALA A 67 -11.08 -9.69 6.50
C ALA A 67 -12.51 -9.15 6.60
N ARG A 68 -12.70 -7.85 6.34
CA ARG A 68 -14.03 -7.22 6.33
C ARG A 68 -14.94 -7.85 5.28
N ARG A 69 -14.46 -8.03 4.05
CA ARG A 69 -15.25 -8.66 2.97
C ARG A 69 -15.55 -10.13 3.24
N ALA A 70 -14.58 -10.88 3.76
CA ALA A 70 -14.79 -12.28 4.16
C ALA A 70 -15.87 -12.40 5.26
N ASN A 71 -15.85 -11.50 6.24
CA ASN A 71 -16.85 -11.46 7.30
C ASN A 71 -18.26 -11.15 6.76
N MET A 72 -18.38 -10.20 5.83
CA MET A 72 -19.66 -9.82 5.22
C MET A 72 -20.26 -10.93 4.35
N ILE A 73 -19.43 -11.64 3.58
CA ILE A 73 -19.86 -12.81 2.78
C ILE A 73 -20.40 -13.91 3.71
N ARG A 74 -19.73 -14.16 4.84
CA ARG A 74 -20.14 -15.18 5.82
C ARG A 74 -21.47 -14.84 6.49
N HIS A 75 -21.73 -13.55 6.77
CA HIS A 75 -22.95 -13.08 7.42
C HIS A 75 -24.08 -12.68 6.43
N ARG A 76 -23.91 -12.93 5.12
CA ARG A 76 -24.90 -12.63 4.06
C ARG A 76 -25.50 -11.21 4.15
N HIS A 77 -24.70 -10.23 4.54
CA HIS A 77 -25.19 -8.87 4.76
C HIS A 77 -25.53 -8.17 3.44
N PRO A 78 -26.70 -7.52 3.29
CA PRO A 78 -27.08 -6.75 2.11
C PRO A 78 -26.55 -5.30 2.11
N GLY A 79 -25.69 -4.94 3.08
CA GLY A 79 -25.21 -3.57 3.28
C GLY A 79 -24.34 -3.02 2.14
N PRO A 80 -24.03 -1.72 2.15
CA PRO A 80 -23.20 -1.09 1.13
C PRO A 80 -21.82 -1.73 1.09
N TYR A 81 -21.46 -2.30 -0.05
CA TYR A 81 -20.15 -2.95 -0.30
C TYR A 81 -19.05 -1.95 -0.70
N GLU A 82 -19.41 -0.67 -0.78
CA GLU A 82 -18.55 0.41 -1.24
C GLU A 82 -17.73 0.93 -0.07
N ASP A 83 -16.41 0.78 -0.20
CA ASP A 83 -15.45 1.48 0.65
C ASP A 83 -14.65 2.43 -0.23
N THR A 84 -15.12 3.67 -0.31
CA THR A 84 -14.51 4.74 -1.12
C THR A 84 -13.36 5.42 -0.37
N VAL A 85 -13.34 5.32 0.97
CA VAL A 85 -12.41 6.06 1.82
C VAL A 85 -11.03 5.40 1.82
N GLY A 86 -10.97 4.08 1.93
CA GLY A 86 -9.72 3.32 1.98
C GLY A 86 -8.74 3.61 0.83
N PRO A 87 -9.15 3.45 -0.45
CA PRO A 87 -8.27 3.68 -1.59
C PRO A 87 -7.81 5.14 -1.72
N VAL A 88 -8.68 6.09 -1.36
CA VAL A 88 -8.37 7.53 -1.42
C VAL A 88 -7.31 7.90 -0.40
N VAL A 89 -7.42 7.41 0.83
CA VAL A 89 -6.43 7.65 1.89
C VAL A 89 -5.06 7.08 1.50
N LEU A 90 -5.02 5.84 0.98
CA LEU A 90 -3.77 5.23 0.51
C LEU A 90 -3.16 5.99 -0.66
N GLY A 91 -3.98 6.47 -1.61
CA GLY A 91 -3.52 7.28 -2.73
C GLY A 91 -2.89 8.61 -2.27
N ILE A 92 -3.53 9.30 -1.33
CA ILE A 92 -3.00 10.54 -0.75
C ILE A 92 -1.68 10.26 -0.01
N MET A 93 -1.63 9.19 0.79
CA MET A 93 -0.41 8.81 1.53
C MET A 93 0.76 8.51 0.59
N LEU A 94 0.49 7.77 -0.51
CA LEU A 94 1.49 7.50 -1.55
C LEU A 94 1.95 8.79 -2.23
N MET A 95 1.01 9.68 -2.59
CA MET A 95 1.33 10.96 -3.22
C MET A 95 2.24 11.82 -2.34
N VAL A 96 1.88 11.99 -1.06
CA VAL A 96 2.69 12.74 -0.08
C VAL A 96 4.10 12.15 0.03
N SER A 97 4.20 10.82 0.01
CA SER A 97 5.49 10.14 0.14
C SER A 97 6.37 10.29 -1.10
N ILE A 98 5.79 10.34 -2.30
CA ILE A 98 6.51 10.65 -3.53
C ILE A 98 6.98 12.11 -3.54
N VAL A 99 6.12 13.04 -3.11
CA VAL A 99 6.48 14.47 -3.02
C VAL A 99 7.60 14.69 -2.00
N ALA A 100 7.55 14.02 -0.84
CA ALA A 100 8.60 14.08 0.17
C ALA A 100 9.93 13.54 -0.37
N GLN A 101 9.90 12.39 -1.05
CA GLN A 101 11.06 11.81 -1.74
C GLN A 101 11.67 12.77 -2.76
N PHE A 102 10.85 13.39 -3.62
CA PHE A 102 11.32 14.34 -4.62
C PHE A 102 11.93 15.59 -3.97
N SER A 103 11.28 16.13 -2.94
CA SER A 103 11.75 17.32 -2.23
C SER A 103 13.12 17.07 -1.58
N LEU A 104 13.28 15.95 -0.85
CA LEU A 104 14.56 15.59 -0.22
C LEU A 104 15.68 15.41 -1.25
N LYS A 105 15.39 14.77 -2.37
CA LYS A 105 16.36 14.61 -3.46
C LYS A 105 16.75 15.96 -4.06
N LEU A 106 15.78 16.87 -4.25
CA LEU A 106 16.04 18.21 -4.76
C LEU A 106 16.94 19.01 -3.81
N TYR A 107 16.67 18.99 -2.50
CA TYR A 107 17.54 19.62 -1.50
C TYR A 107 18.96 19.05 -1.55
N SER A 108 19.10 17.73 -1.60
CA SER A 108 20.42 17.10 -1.68
C SER A 108 21.21 17.48 -2.94
N MET A 109 20.54 17.76 -4.06
CA MET A 109 21.19 18.19 -5.30
C MET A 109 21.56 19.67 -5.33
N ILE A 110 20.86 20.51 -4.56
CA ILE A 110 21.16 21.94 -4.47
C ILE A 110 22.35 22.19 -3.54
N GLU A 111 22.50 21.37 -2.51
CA GLU A 111 23.55 21.50 -1.49
C GLU A 111 24.86 20.76 -1.86
N ALA A 112 24.84 19.95 -2.92
CA ALA A 112 26.00 19.24 -3.49
C ALA A 112 26.70 20.08 -4.58
#